data_AF-A0A1A8LT87-F1
#
_entry.id   AF-A0A1A8LT87-F1
#
_cell.length_a   1.000
_cell.length_b   1.000
_cell.length_c   1.000
_cell.angle_alpha   90.00
_cell.angle_beta   90.00
_cell.angle_gamma   90.00
#
_symmetry.space_group_name_H-M   'P 1'
#
loop_
_entity.id
_entity.type
_entity.pdbx_description
1 polymer ?
#
loop_
_entity_poly.entity_id
_entity_poly.type
_entity_poly.pdbx_seq_one_letter_code
_entity_poly.pdbx_strand_id
1 'polypeptide(L)'
;QIDATNCLGILEFGEIHGCPEVVAKAWAFLLENFEAVQRGEEFLLLEKDRLVPCLSAEGLQIRSECTRVDAILKWVGHQRESRLCHLPELLNLSHLSLLSLSYLSDTLMKDSVVQASPGSKEAIEKIHKEKTSLAPDLSDRLNSQSPQPNVQEVLFVMGGRSLDESDDDDDSDEDEDRDPRLQRSPSRNCAFYNTK
;
A
#
# COMPACT_ATOMS: atom_id res chain seq x y z
N GLN A 1 24.51 1.58 5.85
CA GLN A 1 23.54 1.82 4.75
C GLN A 1 22.74 0.54 4.58
N ILE A 2 21.41 0.64 4.46
CA ILE A 2 20.52 -0.51 4.29
C ILE A 2 20.27 -0.69 2.79
N ASP A 3 20.31 -1.93 2.34
CA ASP A 3 20.09 -2.36 0.95
C ASP A 3 19.14 -3.58 0.93
N ALA A 4 18.52 -3.87 -0.22
CA ALA A 4 17.59 -5.00 -0.35
C ALA A 4 18.23 -6.36 -0.03
N THR A 5 19.54 -6.49 -0.23
CA THR A 5 20.32 -7.73 -0.02
C THR A 5 20.84 -7.94 1.39
N ASN A 6 20.73 -6.93 2.26
CA ASN A 6 21.23 -7.00 3.64
C ASN A 6 20.19 -6.55 4.67
N CYS A 7 19.04 -6.06 4.24
CA CYS A 7 18.00 -5.52 5.11
C CYS A 7 17.54 -6.55 6.14
N LEU A 8 17.35 -7.80 5.72
CA LEU A 8 16.87 -8.88 6.60
C LEU A 8 17.92 -9.23 7.68
N GLY A 9 19.19 -9.32 7.30
CA GLY A 9 20.29 -9.51 8.24
C GLY A 9 20.47 -8.33 9.20
N ILE A 10 20.33 -7.08 8.74
CA ILE A 10 20.38 -5.89 9.61
C ILE A 10 19.19 -5.89 10.59
N LEU A 11 18.01 -6.33 10.13
CA LEU A 11 16.82 -6.42 10.98
C LEU A 11 17.02 -7.45 12.09
N GLU A 12 17.50 -8.65 11.74
CA GLU A 12 17.83 -9.71 12.69
C GLU A 12 18.93 -9.27 13.67
N PHE A 13 19.97 -8.61 13.17
CA PHE A 13 21.02 -8.03 14.01
C PHE A 13 20.44 -7.03 15.03
N GLY A 14 19.53 -6.16 14.60
CA GLY A 14 18.86 -5.21 15.47
C GLY A 14 18.02 -5.88 16.56
N GLU A 15 17.32 -6.96 16.22
CA GLU A 15 16.50 -7.75 17.15
C GLU A 15 17.37 -8.46 18.20
N ILE A 16 18.45 -9.12 17.76
CA ILE A 16 19.37 -9.87 18.64
C ILE A 16 20.09 -8.94 19.62
N HIS A 17 20.51 -7.76 19.16
CA HIS A 17 21.28 -6.82 19.97
C HIS A 17 20.44 -5.79 20.73
N GLY A 18 19.10 -5.84 20.60
CA GLY A 18 18.20 -4.94 21.31
C GLY A 18 18.27 -3.48 20.85
N CYS A 19 18.44 -3.27 19.54
CA CYS A 19 18.56 -1.95 18.90
C CYS A 19 17.26 -1.58 18.16
N PRO A 20 16.21 -1.09 18.84
CA PRO A 20 14.89 -0.88 18.23
C PRO A 20 14.90 0.17 17.11
N GLU A 21 15.78 1.17 17.17
CA GLU A 21 15.91 2.17 16.11
C GLU A 21 16.42 1.55 14.78
N VAL A 22 17.34 0.57 14.88
CA VAL A 22 17.85 -0.15 13.71
C VAL A 22 16.77 -1.06 13.14
N VAL A 23 16.05 -1.78 14.00
CA VAL A 23 14.92 -2.63 13.60
C VAL A 23 13.86 -1.79 12.90
N ALA A 24 13.47 -0.64 13.45
CA ALA A 24 12.47 0.23 12.85
C ALA A 24 12.91 0.74 11.47
N LYS A 25 14.17 1.15 11.31
CA LYS A 25 14.71 1.61 10.02
C LYS A 25 14.77 0.49 8.99
N ALA A 26 15.24 -0.70 9.38
CA ALA A 26 15.28 -1.86 8.49
C ALA A 26 13.87 -2.33 8.11
N TRP A 27 12.94 -2.35 9.07
CA TRP A 27 11.55 -2.73 8.82
C TRP A 27 10.87 -1.79 7.83
N ALA A 28 11.01 -0.47 8.02
CA ALA A 28 10.48 0.52 7.08
C ALA A 28 11.06 0.31 5.67
N PHE A 29 12.38 0.15 5.56
CA PHE A 29 13.05 -0.11 4.28
C PHE A 29 12.53 -1.40 3.61
N LEU A 30 12.35 -2.47 4.39
CA LEU A 30 11.81 -3.74 3.92
C LEU A 30 10.42 -3.57 3.31
N LEU A 31 9.52 -2.87 4.02
CA LEU A 31 8.15 -2.66 3.56
C LEU A 31 8.10 -1.81 2.28
N GLU A 32 8.95 -0.78 2.19
CA GLU A 32 9.05 0.08 1.01
C GLU A 32 9.66 -0.63 -0.20
N ASN A 33 10.60 -1.54 0.02
CA ASN A 33 11.39 -2.19 -1.04
C ASN A 33 11.12 -3.70 -1.13
N PHE A 34 9.94 -4.15 -0.69
CA PHE A 34 9.62 -5.57 -0.58
C PHE A 34 9.83 -6.33 -1.90
N GLU A 35 9.48 -5.73 -3.03
CA GLU A 35 9.65 -6.36 -4.36
C GLU A 35 11.11 -6.71 -4.67
N ALA A 36 12.07 -5.94 -4.17
CA ALA A 36 13.50 -6.20 -4.32
C ALA A 36 13.97 -7.24 -3.29
N VAL A 37 13.55 -7.07 -2.02
CA VAL A 37 13.93 -7.96 -0.91
C VAL A 37 13.47 -9.40 -1.18
N GLN A 38 12.23 -9.61 -1.67
CA GLN A 38 11.70 -10.95 -1.93
C GLN A 38 12.46 -11.74 -3.02
N ARG A 39 13.31 -11.08 -3.82
CA ARG A 39 14.14 -11.73 -4.84
C ARG A 39 15.46 -12.24 -4.25
N GLY A 40 15.85 -11.75 -3.08
CA GLY A 40 17.05 -12.17 -2.39
C GLY A 40 16.91 -13.56 -1.78
N GLU A 41 18.03 -14.26 -1.63
CA GLU A 41 18.07 -15.58 -1.01
C GLU A 41 17.74 -15.52 0.48
N GLU A 42 18.12 -14.44 1.17
CA GLU A 42 17.79 -14.21 2.58
C GLU A 42 16.28 -14.31 2.85
N PHE A 43 15.45 -13.87 1.89
CA PHE A 43 13.99 -13.96 2.01
C PHE A 43 13.50 -15.42 2.05
N LEU A 44 14.12 -16.30 1.25
CA LEU A 44 13.76 -17.73 1.22
C LEU A 44 14.15 -18.45 2.51
N LEU A 45 15.16 -17.93 3.22
CA LEU A 45 15.65 -18.46 4.48
C LEU A 45 14.82 -17.98 5.69
N LEU A 46 13.94 -16.99 5.53
CA LEU A 46 13.10 -16.50 6.62
C LEU A 46 12.20 -17.60 7.20
N GLU A 47 12.02 -17.52 8.52
CA GLU A 47 11.04 -18.33 9.23
C GLU A 47 9.62 -17.77 9.06
N LYS A 48 8.62 -18.63 9.27
CA LYS A 48 7.20 -18.26 9.16
C LYS A 48 6.86 -17.05 10.05
N ASP A 49 7.39 -17.03 11.27
CA ASP A 49 7.08 -16.01 12.27
C ASP A 49 7.53 -14.61 11.88
N ARG A 50 8.54 -14.50 10.99
CA ARG A 50 8.99 -13.22 10.42
C ARG A 50 8.29 -12.90 9.10
N LEU A 51 7.98 -13.93 8.32
CA LEU A 51 7.29 -13.77 7.04
C LEU A 51 5.86 -13.28 7.22
N VAL A 52 5.11 -13.83 8.18
CA VAL A 52 3.69 -13.47 8.38
C VAL A 52 3.51 -11.98 8.67
N PRO A 53 4.20 -11.37 9.66
CA PRO A 53 4.09 -9.93 9.93
C PRO A 53 4.52 -9.06 8.75
N CYS A 54 5.49 -9.54 7.96
CA CYS A 54 5.94 -8.83 6.76
C CYS A 54 4.84 -8.80 5.69
N LEU A 55 4.19 -9.94 5.43
CA LEU A 55 3.13 -10.03 4.41
C LEU A 55 1.83 -9.36 4.84
N SER A 56 1.53 -9.35 6.15
CA SER A 56 0.32 -8.73 6.71
C SER A 56 0.49 -7.25 7.10
N ALA A 57 1.68 -6.67 6.89
CA ALA A 57 1.93 -5.29 7.24
C ALA A 57 1.12 -4.32 6.36
N GLU A 58 0.38 -3.39 6.99
CA GLU A 58 -0.41 -2.38 6.29
C GLU A 58 0.45 -1.46 5.39
N GLY A 59 1.72 -1.26 5.76
CA GLY A 59 2.67 -0.44 5.01
C GLY A 59 3.36 -1.13 3.84
N LEU A 60 3.05 -2.40 3.54
CA LEU A 60 3.74 -3.17 2.52
C LEU A 60 3.53 -2.58 1.10
N GLN A 61 4.61 -2.04 0.51
CA GLN A 61 4.57 -1.45 -0.83
C GLN A 61 4.78 -2.53 -1.90
N ILE A 62 3.71 -2.90 -2.59
CA ILE A 62 3.72 -3.81 -3.73
C ILE A 62 2.88 -3.25 -4.87
N ARG A 63 3.27 -3.50 -6.13
CA ARG A 63 2.49 -3.05 -7.29
C ARG A 63 1.18 -3.82 -7.45
N SER A 64 1.14 -5.06 -6.98
CA SER A 64 -0.02 -5.94 -7.10
C SER A 64 0.03 -7.03 -6.04
N GLU A 65 -1.15 -7.49 -5.61
CA GLU A 65 -1.29 -8.69 -4.78
C GLU A 65 -0.65 -9.93 -5.43
N CYS A 66 -0.53 -9.98 -6.77
CA CYS A 66 0.22 -11.04 -7.46
C CYS A 66 1.64 -11.16 -6.93
N THR A 67 2.29 -10.02 -6.64
CA THR A 67 3.66 -9.98 -6.12
C THR A 67 3.77 -10.56 -4.71
N ARG A 68 2.74 -10.39 -3.87
CA ARG A 68 2.64 -11.02 -2.55
C ARG A 68 2.48 -12.54 -2.68
N VAL A 69 1.58 -12.98 -3.56
CA VAL A 69 1.33 -14.41 -3.80
C VAL A 69 2.56 -15.10 -4.40
N ASP A 70 3.21 -14.49 -5.40
CA ASP A 70 4.44 -15.03 -5.99
C ASP A 70 5.55 -15.20 -4.93
N ALA A 71 5.67 -14.24 -4.00
CA ALA A 71 6.63 -14.34 -2.89
C ALA A 71 6.32 -15.52 -1.96
N ILE A 72 5.04 -15.71 -1.61
CA ILE A 72 4.57 -16.86 -0.81
C ILE A 72 4.88 -18.18 -1.52
N LEU A 73 4.56 -18.28 -2.82
CA LEU A 73 4.79 -19.50 -3.60
C LEU A 73 6.28 -19.83 -3.70
N LYS A 74 7.14 -18.83 -3.92
CA LYS A 74 8.60 -19.03 -3.91
C LYS A 74 9.11 -19.50 -2.55
N TRP A 75 8.63 -18.88 -1.47
CA TRP A 75 9.05 -19.24 -0.11
C TRP A 75 8.62 -20.66 0.27
N VAL A 76 7.37 -21.06 -0.04
CA VAL A 76 6.89 -22.43 0.19
C VAL A 76 7.60 -23.42 -0.74
N GLY A 77 7.82 -23.04 -2.00
CA GLY A 77 8.51 -23.84 -3.00
C GLY A 77 9.96 -24.17 -2.63
N HIS A 78 10.63 -23.31 -1.86
CA HIS A 78 12.00 -23.53 -1.41
C HIS A 78 12.14 -24.73 -0.43
N GLN A 79 11.18 -24.92 0.48
CA GLN A 79 11.16 -26.06 1.42
C GLN A 79 9.76 -26.67 1.47
N ARG A 80 9.42 -27.34 0.36
CA ARG A 80 8.08 -27.82 0.09
C ARG A 80 7.53 -28.77 1.16
N GLU A 81 8.35 -29.68 1.67
CA GLU A 81 7.90 -30.69 2.64
C GLU A 81 7.45 -30.10 3.97
N SER A 82 8.17 -29.11 4.50
CA SER A 82 7.85 -28.48 5.79
C SER A 82 6.90 -27.30 5.67
N ARG A 83 6.91 -26.58 4.54
CA ARG A 83 6.18 -25.31 4.40
C ARG A 83 4.83 -25.44 3.71
N LEU A 84 4.55 -26.54 3.02
CA LEU A 84 3.26 -26.74 2.33
C LEU A 84 2.05 -26.62 3.28
N CYS A 85 2.19 -27.07 4.53
CA CYS A 85 1.12 -26.98 5.52
C CYS A 85 0.74 -25.52 5.87
N HIS A 86 1.65 -24.57 5.66
CA HIS A 86 1.42 -23.14 5.94
C HIS A 86 0.84 -22.39 4.74
N LEU A 87 0.81 -22.99 3.55
CA LEU A 87 0.36 -22.33 2.32
C LEU A 87 -1.08 -21.79 2.43
N PRO A 88 -2.09 -22.55 2.92
CA PRO A 88 -3.45 -22.03 3.04
C PRO A 88 -3.56 -20.79 3.93
N GLU A 89 -2.83 -20.77 5.04
CA GLU A 89 -2.79 -19.67 5.99
C GLU A 89 -2.12 -18.43 5.37
N LEU A 90 -0.98 -18.60 4.71
CA LEU A 90 -0.27 -17.51 4.04
C LEU A 90 -1.08 -16.91 2.89
N LEU A 91 -1.79 -17.74 2.12
CA LEU A 91 -2.66 -17.27 1.06
C LEU A 91 -3.87 -16.47 1.58
N ASN A 92 -4.34 -16.72 2.79
CA ASN A 92 -5.39 -15.88 3.40
C ASN A 92 -4.89 -14.46 3.73
N LEU A 93 -3.57 -14.27 3.90
CA LEU A 93 -2.98 -12.94 4.07
C LEU A 93 -2.92 -12.15 2.75
N SER A 94 -2.96 -12.86 1.63
CA SER A 94 -3.13 -12.22 0.32
C SER A 94 -4.61 -12.05 0.02
N HIS A 95 -4.98 -10.86 -0.47
CA HIS A 95 -6.35 -10.58 -0.86
C HIS A 95 -6.62 -11.23 -2.23
N LEU A 96 -6.74 -12.56 -2.26
CA LEU A 96 -6.91 -13.34 -3.48
C LEU A 96 -8.09 -12.85 -4.36
N SER A 97 -9.12 -12.27 -3.73
CA SER A 97 -10.27 -11.66 -4.41
C SER A 97 -9.91 -10.46 -5.29
N LEU A 98 -8.82 -9.75 -4.98
CA LEU A 98 -8.31 -8.61 -5.76
C LEU A 98 -7.54 -9.06 -7.01
N LEU A 99 -7.15 -10.33 -7.10
CA LEU A 99 -6.45 -10.87 -8.27
C LEU A 99 -7.39 -10.98 -9.48
N SER A 100 -6.82 -10.95 -10.67
CA SER A 100 -7.57 -11.16 -11.92
C SER A 100 -7.98 -12.62 -12.08
N LEU A 101 -9.13 -12.87 -12.73
CA LEU A 101 -9.58 -14.23 -13.05
C LEU A 101 -8.55 -14.99 -13.88
N SER A 102 -7.87 -14.31 -14.80
CA SER A 102 -6.79 -14.89 -15.61
C SER A 102 -5.61 -15.35 -14.75
N TYR A 103 -5.15 -14.55 -13.78
CA TYR A 103 -4.04 -14.95 -12.92
C TYR A 103 -4.41 -16.14 -12.02
N LEU A 104 -5.63 -16.16 -11.47
CA LEU A 104 -6.12 -17.29 -10.66
C LEU A 104 -6.13 -18.60 -11.47
N SER A 105 -6.71 -18.58 -12.67
CA SER A 105 -6.89 -19.79 -13.49
C SER A 105 -5.64 -20.20 -14.28
N ASP A 106 -4.92 -19.25 -14.86
CA ASP A 106 -3.77 -19.55 -15.72
C ASP A 106 -2.45 -19.67 -14.98
N THR A 107 -2.30 -19.05 -13.81
CA THR A 107 -1.06 -19.07 -13.03
C THR A 107 -1.23 -19.88 -11.76
N LEU A 108 -2.08 -19.45 -10.82
CA LEU A 108 -2.17 -20.09 -9.50
C LEU A 108 -2.69 -21.52 -9.55
N MET A 109 -3.74 -21.78 -10.32
CA MET A 109 -4.26 -23.15 -10.47
C MET A 109 -3.29 -24.08 -11.19
N LYS A 110 -2.33 -23.57 -11.99
CA LYS A 110 -1.33 -24.41 -12.67
C LYS A 110 -0.04 -24.56 -11.85
N ASP A 111 0.14 -23.74 -10.82
CA ASP A 111 1.34 -23.77 -9.99
C ASP A 111 1.44 -25.11 -9.24
N SER A 112 2.66 -25.69 -9.28
CA SER A 112 2.90 -26.97 -8.63
C SER A 112 2.59 -26.91 -7.14
N VAL A 113 3.02 -25.85 -6.43
CA VAL A 113 2.89 -25.68 -4.98
C VAL A 113 1.42 -25.69 -4.57
N VAL A 114 0.59 -24.97 -5.30
CA VAL A 114 -0.86 -24.96 -5.11
C VAL A 114 -1.46 -26.34 -5.36
N GLN A 115 -1.04 -27.04 -6.41
CA GLN A 115 -1.56 -28.39 -6.71
C GLN A 115 -1.23 -29.44 -5.64
N ALA A 116 -0.15 -29.27 -4.89
CA ALA A 116 0.17 -30.18 -3.77
C ALA A 116 -0.59 -29.86 -2.48
N SER A 117 -1.22 -28.69 -2.38
CA SER A 117 -2.03 -28.31 -1.22
C SER A 117 -3.51 -28.30 -1.58
N PRO A 118 -4.28 -29.36 -1.25
CA PRO A 118 -5.70 -29.43 -1.59
C PRO A 118 -6.50 -28.28 -0.96
N GLY A 119 -6.19 -27.89 0.29
CA GLY A 119 -6.87 -26.79 0.96
C GLY A 119 -6.67 -25.42 0.29
N SER A 120 -5.47 -25.17 -0.24
CA SER A 120 -5.18 -23.93 -1.00
C SER A 120 -5.91 -23.92 -2.34
N LYS A 121 -5.95 -25.07 -3.02
CA LYS A 121 -6.63 -25.23 -4.31
C LYS A 121 -8.14 -24.98 -4.19
N GLU A 122 -8.80 -25.57 -3.19
CA GLU A 122 -10.22 -25.37 -2.94
C GLU A 122 -10.56 -23.90 -2.63
N ALA A 123 -9.72 -23.22 -1.84
CA ALA A 123 -9.89 -21.80 -1.53
C ALA A 123 -9.82 -20.92 -2.79
N ILE A 124 -8.82 -21.17 -3.66
CA ILE A 124 -8.66 -20.45 -4.93
C ILE A 124 -9.84 -20.74 -5.87
N GLU A 125 -10.29 -21.99 -5.98
CA GLU A 125 -11.43 -22.38 -6.82
C GLU A 125 -12.73 -21.74 -6.36
N LYS A 126 -12.97 -21.68 -5.05
CA LYS A 126 -14.12 -20.99 -4.47
C LYS A 126 -14.15 -19.51 -4.88
N ILE A 127 -13.02 -18.81 -4.74
CA ILE A 127 -12.90 -17.38 -5.09
C ILE A 127 -13.05 -17.19 -6.60
N HIS A 128 -12.45 -18.06 -7.41
CA HIS A 128 -12.60 -18.02 -8.87
C HIS A 128 -14.07 -18.17 -9.28
N LYS A 129 -14.78 -19.16 -8.72
CA LYS A 129 -16.20 -19.39 -8.99
C LYS A 129 -17.07 -18.21 -8.57
N GLU A 130 -16.83 -17.64 -7.39
CA GLU A 130 -17.52 -16.46 -6.90
C GLU A 130 -17.33 -15.28 -7.86
N LYS A 131 -16.08 -14.99 -8.25
CA LYS A 131 -15.74 -13.89 -9.15
C LYS A 131 -16.27 -14.10 -10.57
N THR A 132 -16.34 -15.33 -11.07
CA THR A 132 -17.02 -15.66 -12.34
C THR A 132 -18.54 -15.51 -12.24
N SER A 133 -19.15 -15.90 -11.12
CA SER A 133 -20.60 -15.78 -10.92
C SER A 133 -21.09 -14.35 -10.74
N LEU A 134 -20.20 -13.42 -10.39
CA LEU A 134 -20.44 -11.99 -10.35
C LEU A 134 -20.21 -11.30 -11.71
N ALA A 135 -19.54 -11.99 -12.64
CA ALA A 135 -19.26 -11.48 -13.99
C ALA A 135 -20.32 -11.76 -15.10
N PRO A 136 -21.53 -12.32 -14.86
CA PRO A 136 -22.50 -12.52 -15.94
C PRO A 136 -23.49 -11.33 -16.00
N ASP A 137 -23.04 -10.13 -16.38
CA ASP A 137 -23.98 -9.10 -16.89
C ASP A 137 -23.36 -7.96 -17.73
N LEU A 138 -22.33 -8.24 -18.54
CA LEU A 138 -21.88 -7.28 -19.56
C LEU A 138 -22.01 -7.79 -21.01
N SER A 139 -22.32 -9.08 -21.20
CA SER A 139 -22.47 -9.65 -22.55
C SER A 139 -23.89 -9.59 -23.11
N ASP A 140 -24.94 -9.47 -22.28
CA ASP A 140 -26.34 -9.43 -22.77
C ASP A 140 -26.87 -8.01 -23.06
N ARG A 141 -26.08 -6.95 -22.82
CA ARG A 141 -26.50 -5.56 -23.10
C ARG A 141 -25.99 -4.97 -24.42
N LEU A 142 -25.22 -5.71 -25.21
CA LEU A 142 -24.59 -5.19 -26.43
C LEU A 142 -25.41 -5.37 -27.72
N ASN A 143 -26.66 -5.87 -27.66
CA ASN A 143 -27.52 -5.97 -28.85
C ASN A 143 -28.70 -4.98 -28.90
N SER A 144 -28.62 -3.85 -28.17
CA SER A 144 -29.57 -2.74 -28.36
C SER A 144 -28.86 -1.38 -28.32
N GLN A 145 -28.60 -0.86 -29.52
CA GLN A 145 -28.49 0.57 -29.91
C GLN A 145 -27.58 1.51 -29.11
N SER A 146 -26.38 1.77 -29.67
CA SER A 146 -25.63 3.07 -29.82
C SER A 146 -25.38 4.03 -28.64
N PRO A 147 -24.39 4.95 -28.76
CA PRO A 147 -23.40 5.21 -27.69
C PRO A 147 -23.65 6.49 -26.89
N GLN A 148 -23.15 6.55 -25.64
CA GLN A 148 -22.66 7.81 -25.07
C GLN A 148 -21.42 7.60 -24.16
N PRO A 149 -20.51 8.59 -24.08
CA PRO A 149 -19.20 8.47 -23.45
C PRO A 149 -19.17 9.06 -22.01
N ASN A 150 -17.96 9.03 -21.40
CA ASN A 150 -17.38 9.97 -20.41
C ASN A 150 -17.94 9.98 -18.96
N VAL A 151 -17.13 9.87 -17.90
CA VAL A 151 -16.00 10.75 -17.53
C VAL A 151 -15.04 10.11 -16.49
N GLN A 152 -13.75 10.48 -16.55
CA GLN A 152 -12.76 10.25 -15.49
C GLN A 152 -12.90 11.34 -14.41
N GLU A 153 -12.94 10.96 -13.13
CA GLU A 153 -12.77 11.91 -12.03
C GLU A 153 -11.28 12.26 -11.89
N VAL A 154 -10.91 13.49 -12.24
CA VAL A 154 -9.59 14.07 -11.95
C VAL A 154 -9.82 15.30 -11.07
N LEU A 155 -9.35 15.23 -9.83
CA LEU A 155 -9.33 16.36 -8.91
C LEU A 155 -8.09 17.22 -9.19
N PHE A 156 -8.30 18.46 -9.64
CA PHE A 156 -7.22 19.44 -9.84
C PHE A 156 -7.39 20.59 -8.84
N VAL A 157 -6.39 20.80 -7.97
CA VAL A 157 -6.37 21.94 -7.04
C VAL A 157 -5.40 22.98 -7.58
N MET A 158 -5.93 24.06 -8.15
CA MET A 158 -5.16 25.25 -8.49
C MET A 158 -5.30 26.27 -7.35
N GLY A 159 -4.23 26.45 -6.57
CA GLY A 159 -4.17 27.53 -5.57
C GLY A 159 -3.90 28.86 -6.25
N GLY A 160 -4.91 29.73 -6.36
CA GLY A 160 -4.75 31.12 -6.77
C GLY A 160 -4.46 32.02 -5.57
N ARG A 161 -3.49 32.93 -5.70
CA ARG A 161 -3.26 34.03 -4.75
C ARG A 161 -4.19 35.20 -5.15
N SER A 162 -4.97 35.74 -4.21
CA SER A 162 -5.72 36.98 -4.44
C SER A 162 -4.80 38.18 -4.18
N LEU A 163 -4.54 38.95 -5.24
CA LEU A 163 -4.16 40.35 -5.12
C LEU A 163 -5.43 41.09 -4.69
N ASP A 164 -5.44 41.64 -3.48
CA ASP A 164 -6.37 42.70 -3.14
C ASP A 164 -5.59 44.01 -3.18
N GLU A 165 -5.78 44.69 -4.29
CA GLU A 165 -5.49 46.10 -4.50
C GLU A 165 -6.72 46.83 -3.96
N SER A 166 -6.55 47.64 -2.93
CA SER A 166 -7.56 48.61 -2.51
C SER A 166 -6.82 49.86 -2.03
N ASP A 167 -6.73 50.82 -2.95
CA ASP A 167 -6.69 52.24 -2.63
C ASP A 167 -7.96 52.58 -1.83
N ASP A 168 -7.80 53.37 -0.77
CA ASP A 168 -8.73 54.46 -0.43
C ASP A 168 -8.10 55.32 0.68
N ASP A 169 -7.89 56.58 0.32
CA ASP A 169 -7.65 57.71 1.21
C ASP A 169 -8.84 57.89 2.18
N ASP A 170 -8.61 58.27 3.44
CA ASP A 170 -8.91 59.62 3.97
C ASP A 170 -8.95 59.66 5.52
N ASP A 171 -8.69 60.88 6.01
CA ASP A 171 -8.27 61.37 7.31
C ASP A 171 -9.01 60.94 8.58
N SER A 172 -8.27 60.92 9.70
CA SER A 172 -8.59 61.71 10.90
C SER A 172 -7.39 61.78 11.86
N ASP A 173 -6.84 62.99 11.98
CA ASP A 173 -5.83 63.40 12.95
C ASP A 173 -6.23 63.11 14.41
N GLU A 174 -5.25 62.77 15.25
CA GLU A 174 -4.96 63.46 16.52
C GLU A 174 -3.85 62.72 17.30
N ASP A 175 -2.66 63.32 17.24
CA ASP A 175 -1.65 63.51 18.29
C ASP A 175 -1.04 62.31 19.05
N GLU A 176 0.27 62.14 18.87
CA GLU A 176 1.25 62.79 19.77
C GLU A 176 2.66 62.70 19.14
N ASP A 177 3.31 63.85 18.90
CA ASP A 177 4.64 63.98 18.26
C ASP A 177 5.59 62.84 18.65
N ARG A 178 6.08 62.00 17.68
CA ARG A 178 7.37 61.23 17.67
C ARG A 178 7.34 59.82 17.02
N ASP A 179 8.46 59.49 16.37
CA ASP A 179 8.85 58.28 15.63
C ASP A 179 9.27 57.08 16.53
N PRO A 180 8.76 55.86 16.28
CA PRO A 180 9.48 54.65 16.69
C PRO A 180 9.39 53.49 15.66
N ARG A 181 10.47 53.26 14.89
CA ARG A 181 10.69 51.99 14.16
C ARG A 181 11.45 50.96 15.00
N LEU A 182 10.70 50.16 15.76
CA LEU A 182 11.12 48.87 16.32
C LEU A 182 9.93 47.90 16.23
N GLN A 183 9.72 47.28 15.06
CA GLN A 183 8.73 46.20 14.92
C GLN A 183 9.32 44.89 15.48
N ARG A 184 8.91 44.56 16.71
CA ARG A 184 8.92 43.19 17.22
C ARG A 184 7.49 42.64 17.14
N SER A 185 7.32 41.53 16.43
CA SER A 185 6.15 40.65 16.51
C SER A 185 5.80 40.31 17.97
N PRO A 186 4.53 40.06 18.32
CA PRO A 186 4.09 38.67 18.33
C PRO A 186 2.63 38.43 17.93
N SER A 187 2.41 37.16 17.65
CA SER A 187 1.20 36.36 17.47
C SER A 187 -0.03 36.71 18.34
N ARG A 188 -1.21 36.40 17.80
CA ARG A 188 -2.21 35.43 18.33
C ARG A 188 -3.54 35.58 17.55
N ASN A 189 -3.97 34.54 16.85
CA ASN A 189 -4.93 33.53 17.30
C ASN A 189 -6.28 34.09 17.76
N CYS A 190 -7.36 33.72 17.05
CA CYS A 190 -8.60 33.07 17.53
C CYS A 190 -9.75 33.42 16.57
N ALA A 191 -10.26 32.46 15.80
CA ALA A 191 -11.46 31.65 16.10
C ALA A 191 -12.72 32.30 15.47
N PHE A 192 -13.77 31.65 14.98
CA PHE A 192 -14.39 30.34 15.17
C PHE A 192 -15.10 29.93 13.86
N TYR A 193 -15.26 28.63 13.59
CA TYR A 193 -16.29 28.14 12.66
C TYR A 193 -17.63 28.01 13.40
N ASN A 194 -18.73 28.36 12.72
CA ASN A 194 -20.05 27.89 13.11
C ASN A 194 -20.74 27.25 11.91
N THR A 195 -21.15 26.01 12.09
CA THR A 195 -21.89 25.19 11.13
C THR A 195 -23.39 25.36 11.35
N LYS A 196 -24.14 25.37 10.26
CA LYS A 196 -25.48 24.78 10.18
C LYS A 196 -25.62 24.07 8.84
#